data_AF-A0A383AKH5-F1
#
_entry.id   AF-A0A383AKH5-F1
#
_cell.length_a   1.000
_cell.length_b   1.000
_cell.length_c   1.000
_cell.angle_alpha   90.00
_cell.angle_beta   90.00
_cell.angle_gamma   90.00
#
_symmetry.space_group_name_H-M   'P 1'
#
loop_
_entity.id
_entity.type
_entity.pdbx_description
1 polymer ?
#
loop_
_entity_poly.entity_id
_entity_poly.type
_entity_poly.pdbx_seq_one_letter_code
_entity_poly.pdbx_strand_id
1 'polypeptide(L)'
;MSYAEHRKIIDADSHVIELEDFLISAAKEEDKKIIPSMSSQKVLPVIEAGLERGKELFKKRQENPDVMAKFEEAILDNTKSGWNRVGAFDPSERSHAMDVFGYSIQWILPTFSFHQIAHSRDPKVLEVGSKTLNRAM
;
A
#
# COMPACT_ATOMS: atom_id res chain seq x y z
N MET A 1 -3.92 -6.86 24.46
CA MET A 1 -5.25 -6.65 23.86
C MET A 1 -5.04 -5.85 22.59
N SER A 2 -5.86 -6.05 21.56
CA SER A 2 -5.81 -5.24 20.34
C SER A 2 -6.16 -3.79 20.64
N TYR A 3 -5.82 -2.87 19.73
CA TYR A 3 -6.18 -1.47 19.89
C TYR A 3 -7.69 -1.24 20.10
N ALA A 4 -8.54 -2.00 19.41
CA ALA A 4 -9.98 -1.88 19.50
C ALA A 4 -10.54 -2.22 20.89
N GLU A 5 -9.84 -3.06 21.66
CA GLU A 5 -10.29 -3.60 22.95
C GLU A 5 -11.70 -4.21 22.85
N HIS A 6 -12.71 -3.54 23.42
CA HIS A 6 -14.10 -3.97 23.46
C HIS A 6 -14.97 -3.31 22.36
N ARG A 7 -14.37 -2.46 21.53
CA ARG A 7 -15.06 -1.71 20.48
C ARG A 7 -15.15 -2.53 19.20
N LYS A 8 -16.28 -2.43 18.51
CA LYS A 8 -16.40 -2.86 17.12
C LYS A 8 -16.03 -1.70 16.20
N ILE A 9 -14.88 -1.79 15.53
CA ILE A 9 -14.41 -0.75 14.62
C ILE A 9 -14.50 -1.25 13.18
N ILE A 10 -15.10 -0.44 12.32
CA ILE A 10 -15.10 -0.61 10.86
C ILE A 10 -14.31 0.56 10.30
N ASP A 11 -13.19 0.26 9.65
CA ASP A 11 -12.33 1.27 9.05
C ASP A 11 -12.77 1.46 7.59
N ALA A 12 -13.41 2.61 7.33
CA ALA A 12 -14.00 2.92 6.03
C ALA A 12 -13.03 3.63 5.08
N ASP A 13 -11.79 3.89 5.51
CA ASP A 13 -10.82 4.66 4.75
C ASP A 13 -9.40 4.19 5.08
N SER A 14 -9.06 3.03 4.52
CA SER A 14 -7.73 2.46 4.66
C SER A 14 -7.03 2.43 3.32
N HIS A 15 -5.72 2.57 3.32
CA HIS A 15 -4.93 2.58 2.09
C HIS A 15 -3.88 1.48 2.07
N VAL A 16 -3.59 0.97 0.87
CA VAL A 16 -2.32 0.30 0.57
C VAL A 16 -1.33 1.33 0.04
N ILE A 17 -0.06 1.19 0.43
CA ILE A 17 1.04 2.03 -0.01
C ILE A 17 1.88 1.20 -0.96
N GLU A 18 1.51 1.20 -2.23
CA GLU A 18 1.96 0.23 -3.22
C GLU A 18 3.45 0.34 -3.55
N LEU A 19 4.04 -0.78 -3.95
CA LEU A 19 5.40 -0.81 -4.54
C LEU A 19 5.35 -0.39 -6.02
N GLU A 20 6.51 -0.04 -6.56
CA GLU A 20 6.64 0.57 -7.89
C GLU A 20 6.09 -0.29 -9.03
N ASP A 21 6.06 -1.60 -8.85
CA ASP A 21 5.62 -2.58 -9.84
C ASP A 21 4.16 -2.98 -9.69
N PHE A 22 3.44 -2.50 -8.67
CA PHE A 22 2.10 -2.97 -8.32
C PHE A 22 1.12 -3.05 -9.51
N LEU A 23 0.98 -1.95 -10.26
CA LEU A 23 0.11 -1.95 -11.44
C LEU A 23 0.67 -2.77 -12.61
N ILE A 24 1.99 -2.76 -12.83
CA ILE A 24 2.59 -3.44 -14.00
C ILE A 24 2.59 -4.96 -13.82
N SER A 25 2.77 -5.43 -12.58
CA SER A 25 2.68 -6.83 -12.19
C SER A 25 1.25 -7.36 -12.36
N ALA A 26 0.26 -6.50 -12.15
CA ALA A 26 -1.14 -6.78 -12.42
C ALA A 26 -1.58 -6.38 -13.83
N ALA A 27 -0.70 -6.03 -14.78
CA ALA A 27 -1.07 -5.62 -16.15
C ALA A 27 -1.07 -6.80 -17.13
N LYS A 28 -1.85 -6.70 -18.23
CA LYS A 28 -1.74 -7.66 -19.33
C LYS A 28 -0.52 -7.29 -20.16
N GLU A 29 0.12 -8.26 -20.80
CA GLU A 29 1.33 -7.98 -21.60
C GLU A 29 1.12 -6.88 -22.65
N GLU A 30 -0.03 -6.89 -23.33
CA GLU A 30 -0.39 -5.86 -24.33
C GLU A 30 -0.60 -4.45 -23.74
N ASP A 31 -0.98 -4.38 -22.47
CA ASP A 31 -1.33 -3.15 -21.75
C ASP A 31 -0.13 -2.53 -21.02
N LYS A 32 0.93 -3.31 -20.74
CA LYS A 32 2.11 -2.84 -19.99
C LYS A 32 2.73 -1.56 -20.56
N LYS A 33 2.78 -1.44 -21.89
CA LYS A 33 3.33 -0.26 -22.58
C LYS A 33 2.46 1.00 -22.48
N ILE A 34 1.19 0.85 -22.09
CA ILE A 34 0.22 1.94 -21.97
C ILE A 34 0.27 2.54 -20.55
N ILE A 35 0.54 1.70 -19.55
CA ILE A 35 0.57 2.12 -18.15
C ILE A 35 1.83 2.95 -17.90
N PRO A 36 1.71 4.22 -17.48
CA PRO A 36 2.86 5.05 -17.17
C PRO A 36 3.59 4.49 -15.94
N SER A 37 4.90 4.70 -15.84
CA SER A 37 5.66 4.34 -14.63
C SER A 37 5.12 5.06 -13.40
N MET A 38 5.08 4.39 -12.24
CA MET A 38 4.71 5.01 -10.97
C MET A 38 5.63 6.20 -10.64
N SER A 39 6.92 6.14 -10.98
CA SER A 39 7.87 7.23 -10.74
C SER A 39 7.65 8.48 -11.60
N SER A 40 6.84 8.38 -12.66
CA SER A 40 6.55 9.53 -13.54
C SER A 40 5.46 10.46 -13.00
N GLN A 41 4.78 10.07 -11.92
CA GLN A 41 3.68 10.83 -11.35
C GLN A 41 4.18 12.13 -10.69
N LYS A 42 3.37 13.19 -10.79
CA LYS A 42 3.69 14.51 -10.22
C LYS A 42 2.82 14.89 -9.03
N VAL A 43 1.63 14.31 -8.90
CA VAL A 43 0.67 14.65 -7.85
C VAL A 43 1.10 14.08 -6.50
N LEU A 44 1.58 12.82 -6.50
CA LEU A 44 2.16 12.18 -5.32
C LEU A 44 3.54 11.63 -5.66
N PRO A 45 4.60 12.46 -5.63
CA PRO A 45 5.93 12.03 -6.05
C PRO A 45 6.43 10.82 -5.27
N VAL A 46 6.98 9.84 -5.99
CA VAL A 46 7.64 8.68 -5.37
C VAL A 46 8.99 9.13 -4.83
N ILE A 47 9.19 8.99 -3.53
CA ILE A 47 10.49 9.22 -2.89
C ILE A 47 11.20 7.88 -2.81
N GLU A 48 12.11 7.62 -3.77
CA GLU A 48 12.82 6.34 -3.92
C GLU A 48 13.48 5.88 -2.61
N ALA A 49 14.16 6.80 -1.90
CA ALA A 49 14.76 6.49 -0.60
C ALA A 49 13.74 6.01 0.45
N GLY A 50 12.51 6.51 0.41
CA GLY A 50 11.44 6.09 1.31
C GLY A 50 10.90 4.70 0.98
N LEU A 51 10.76 4.41 -0.32
CA LEU A 51 10.32 3.11 -0.83
C LEU A 51 11.36 2.02 -0.51
N GLU A 52 12.64 2.26 -0.81
CA GLU A 52 13.72 1.32 -0.51
C GLU A 52 13.87 1.07 0.99
N ARG A 53 13.72 2.12 1.80
CA ARG A 53 13.68 1.98 3.26
C ARG A 53 12.50 1.12 3.73
N GLY A 54 11.34 1.26 3.09
CA GLY A 54 10.16 0.43 3.36
C GLY A 54 10.43 -1.05 3.11
N LYS A 55 11.01 -1.39 1.95
CA LYS A 55 11.41 -2.76 1.60
C LYS A 55 12.43 -3.34 2.59
N GLU A 56 13.43 -2.55 2.96
CA GLU A 56 14.45 -2.95 3.94
C GLU A 56 13.84 -3.26 5.32
N LEU A 57 12.94 -2.38 5.79
CA LEU A 57 12.26 -2.55 7.07
C LEU A 57 11.30 -3.74 7.07
N PHE A 58 10.58 -3.95 5.97
CA PHE A 58 9.74 -5.13 5.79
C PHE A 58 10.58 -6.41 5.97
N LYS A 59 11.69 -6.54 5.22
CA LYS A 59 12.59 -7.70 5.36
C LYS A 59 13.05 -7.91 6.80
N LYS A 60 13.45 -6.84 7.50
CA LYS A 60 13.87 -6.91 8.91
C LYS A 60 12.76 -7.40 9.84
N ARG A 61 11.50 -7.01 9.61
CA ARG A 61 10.36 -7.50 10.40
C ARG A 61 10.07 -8.98 10.13
N GLN A 62 10.27 -9.44 8.90
CA GLN A 62 10.11 -10.86 8.56
C GLN A 62 11.19 -11.75 9.20
N GLU A 63 12.41 -11.22 9.35
CA GLU A 63 13.56 -11.98 9.88
C GLU A 63 13.70 -11.91 11.41
N ASN A 64 13.09 -10.91 12.06
CA ASN A 64 13.28 -10.66 13.50
C ASN A 64 11.97 -10.30 14.21
N PRO A 65 11.43 -11.21 15.05
CA PRO A 65 10.22 -10.96 15.85
C PRO A 65 10.32 -9.75 16.79
N ASP A 66 11.48 -9.45 17.35
CA ASP A 66 11.66 -8.28 18.24
C ASP A 66 11.55 -6.96 17.46
N VAL A 67 11.93 -6.97 16.19
CA VAL A 67 11.73 -5.82 15.30
C VAL A 67 10.25 -5.68 14.98
N MET A 68 9.55 -6.78 14.67
CA MET A 68 8.10 -6.74 14.45
C MET A 68 7.36 -6.17 15.68
N ALA A 69 7.65 -6.67 16.88
CA ALA A 69 7.02 -6.21 18.13
C ALA A 69 7.17 -4.69 18.34
N LYS A 70 8.36 -4.12 18.08
CA LYS A 70 8.57 -2.67 18.16
C LYS A 70 7.72 -1.88 17.18
N PHE A 71 7.45 -2.43 15.99
CA PHE A 71 6.59 -1.80 15.00
C PHE A 71 5.10 -1.94 15.35
N GLU A 72 4.70 -3.02 15.99
CA GLU A 72 3.34 -3.20 16.53
C GLU A 72 3.05 -2.19 17.65
N GLU A 73 3.99 -2.01 18.58
CA GLU A 73 3.88 -0.98 19.64
C GLU A 73 3.75 0.43 19.05
N ALA A 74 4.40 0.68 17.91
CA ALA A 74 4.38 1.95 17.21
C ALA A 74 3.35 2.01 16.06
N ILE A 75 2.38 1.10 15.98
CA ILE A 75 1.51 0.96 14.80
C ILE A 75 0.65 2.20 14.51
N LEU A 76 0.34 2.99 15.55
CA LEU A 76 -0.41 4.25 15.46
C LEU A 76 0.49 5.48 15.27
N ASP A 77 1.82 5.32 15.23
CA ASP A 77 2.74 6.43 15.06
C ASP A 77 2.64 7.02 13.65
N ASN A 78 1.95 8.15 13.56
CA ASN A 78 1.70 8.80 12.28
C ASN A 78 2.91 9.57 11.72
N THR A 79 4.02 9.65 12.47
CA THR A 79 5.28 10.27 12.00
C THR A 79 6.05 9.37 11.04
N LYS A 80 5.72 8.07 10.98
CA LYS A 80 6.36 7.11 10.08
C LYS A 80 5.83 7.27 8.64
N SER A 81 6.76 7.27 7.68
CA SER A 81 6.46 7.15 6.24
C SER A 81 5.50 6.00 5.96
N GLY A 82 4.61 6.15 4.97
CA GLY A 82 3.62 5.15 4.60
C GLY A 82 4.22 3.76 4.37
N TRP A 83 5.27 3.66 3.55
CA TRP A 83 5.93 2.37 3.25
C TRP A 83 6.59 1.71 4.46
N ASN A 84 6.90 2.47 5.52
CA ASN A 84 7.57 1.91 6.70
C ASN A 84 6.58 1.20 7.63
N ARG A 85 5.27 1.39 7.45
CA ARG A 85 4.25 0.85 8.36
C ARG A 85 4.02 -0.64 8.14
N VAL A 86 3.58 -1.32 9.20
CA VAL A 86 3.17 -2.73 9.12
C VAL A 86 1.94 -2.83 8.24
N GLY A 87 1.97 -3.72 7.25
CA GLY A 87 0.83 -3.97 6.36
C GLY A 87 0.63 -2.90 5.28
N ALA A 88 1.66 -2.09 5.03
CA ALA A 88 1.63 -1.05 4.00
C ALA A 88 1.40 -1.62 2.59
N PHE A 89 2.14 -2.67 2.21
CA PHE A 89 2.11 -3.27 0.87
C PHE A 89 2.05 -4.80 0.85
N ASP A 90 2.29 -5.47 1.97
CA ASP A 90 2.27 -6.94 2.05
C ASP A 90 0.94 -7.44 2.65
N PRO A 91 0.22 -8.35 1.96
CA PRO A 91 -1.07 -8.86 2.45
C PRO A 91 -0.98 -9.61 3.78
N SER A 92 0.13 -10.29 4.05
CA SER A 92 0.32 -11.05 5.29
C SER A 92 0.55 -10.10 6.46
N GLU A 93 1.44 -9.12 6.31
CA GLU A 93 1.60 -8.06 7.32
C GLU A 93 0.31 -7.24 7.50
N ARG A 94 -0.49 -7.07 6.45
CA ARG A 94 -1.76 -6.36 6.56
C ARG A 94 -2.79 -7.14 7.37
N SER A 95 -2.87 -8.45 7.16
CA SER A 95 -3.71 -9.33 7.96
C SER A 95 -3.27 -9.30 9.43
N HIS A 96 -1.96 -9.33 9.68
CA HIS A 96 -1.41 -9.16 11.02
C HIS A 96 -1.72 -7.78 11.64
N ALA A 97 -1.59 -6.70 10.87
CA ALA A 97 -1.97 -5.36 11.33
C ALA A 97 -3.45 -5.29 11.74
N MET A 98 -4.34 -5.99 11.01
CA MET A 98 -5.76 -6.10 11.37
C MET A 98 -5.96 -6.81 12.72
N ASP A 99 -5.15 -7.82 13.06
CA ASP A 99 -5.18 -8.47 14.37
C ASP A 99 -4.73 -7.53 15.49
N VAL A 100 -3.64 -6.77 15.25
CA VAL A 100 -3.12 -5.76 16.19
C VAL A 100 -4.15 -4.65 16.41
N PHE A 101 -4.78 -4.16 15.34
CA PHE A 101 -5.83 -3.15 15.44
C PHE A 101 -7.09 -3.70 16.09
N GLY A 102 -7.47 -4.95 15.79
CA GLY A 102 -8.75 -5.54 16.18
C GLY A 102 -9.94 -4.97 15.38
N TYR A 103 -9.72 -4.48 14.16
CA TYR A 103 -10.80 -3.98 13.31
C TYR A 103 -11.61 -5.12 12.72
N SER A 104 -12.92 -4.93 12.61
CA SER A 104 -13.80 -5.96 12.04
C SER A 104 -13.69 -6.05 10.53
N ILE A 105 -13.62 -4.90 9.85
CA ILE A 105 -13.57 -4.80 8.39
C ILE A 105 -12.79 -3.53 8.02
N GLN A 106 -12.06 -3.59 6.91
CA GLN A 106 -11.43 -2.44 6.26
C GLN A 106 -11.95 -2.25 4.84
N TRP A 107 -12.27 -1.01 4.48
CA TRP A 107 -12.37 -0.58 3.10
C TRP A 107 -10.98 -0.15 2.63
N ILE A 108 -10.41 -0.87 1.67
CA ILE A 108 -9.04 -0.67 1.21
C ILE A 108 -9.04 0.09 -0.12
N LEU A 109 -8.29 1.19 -0.15
CA LEU A 109 -8.16 2.10 -1.27
C LEU A 109 -6.71 2.12 -1.79
N PRO A 110 -6.53 2.33 -3.10
CA PRO A 110 -5.20 2.59 -3.65
C PRO A 110 -4.66 3.95 -3.22
N THR A 111 -3.34 4.11 -3.22
CA THR A 111 -2.66 5.39 -3.00
C THR A 111 -1.92 5.81 -4.26
N PHE A 112 -0.74 5.24 -4.52
CA PHE A 112 0.11 5.64 -5.63
C PHE A 112 -0.46 5.18 -6.97
N SER A 113 -1.05 3.99 -7.00
CA SER A 113 -1.61 3.43 -8.23
C SER A 113 -2.79 4.24 -8.78
N PHE A 114 -3.58 4.87 -7.90
CA PHE A 114 -4.61 5.83 -8.30
C PHE A 114 -3.98 7.05 -8.98
N HIS A 115 -2.99 7.69 -8.34
CA HIS A 115 -2.33 8.87 -8.88
C HIS A 115 -1.51 8.59 -10.16
N GLN A 116 -1.05 7.36 -10.34
CA GLN A 116 -0.34 6.90 -11.52
C GLN A 116 -1.19 7.01 -12.80
N ILE A 117 -2.51 6.84 -12.70
CA ILE A 117 -3.40 6.79 -13.88
C ILE A 117 -4.46 7.89 -13.92
N ALA A 118 -5.02 8.28 -12.78
CA ALA A 118 -6.27 9.05 -12.71
C ALA A 118 -6.15 10.48 -13.25
N HIS A 119 -4.92 11.01 -13.30
CA HIS A 119 -4.64 12.37 -13.75
C HIS A 119 -4.17 12.43 -15.22
N SER A 120 -4.18 11.30 -15.93
CA SER A 120 -3.83 11.26 -17.35
C SER A 120 -4.85 12.01 -18.20
N ARG A 121 -4.36 12.69 -19.24
CA ARG A 121 -5.21 13.28 -20.29
C ARG A 121 -5.48 12.31 -21.44
N ASP A 122 -4.78 11.16 -21.46
CA ASP A 122 -4.98 10.13 -22.47
C ASP A 122 -6.11 9.19 -22.01
N PRO A 123 -7.26 9.16 -22.73
CA PRO A 123 -8.37 8.27 -22.39
C PRO A 123 -7.98 6.79 -22.41
N LYS A 124 -6.98 6.40 -23.21
CA LYS A 124 -6.54 5.01 -23.26
C LYS A 124 -5.81 4.60 -21.99
N VAL A 125 -5.01 5.51 -21.42
CA VAL A 125 -4.37 5.32 -20.12
C VAL A 125 -5.39 5.21 -19.01
N LEU A 126 -6.44 6.06 -19.02
CA LEU A 126 -7.52 5.99 -18.04
C LEU A 126 -8.25 4.64 -18.11
N GLU A 127 -8.65 4.22 -19.31
CA GLU A 127 -9.38 2.95 -19.51
C GLU A 127 -8.56 1.73 -19.08
N VAL A 128 -7.34 1.61 -19.61
CA VAL A 128 -6.44 0.47 -19.35
C VAL A 128 -5.95 0.49 -17.91
N GLY A 129 -5.61 1.67 -17.41
CA GLY A 129 -5.21 1.88 -16.02
C GLY A 129 -6.29 1.45 -15.05
N SER A 130 -7.54 1.91 -15.23
CA SER A 130 -8.64 1.56 -14.31
C SER A 130 -8.95 0.07 -14.32
N LYS A 131 -8.93 -0.57 -15.50
CA LYS A 131 -9.09 -2.04 -15.61
C LYS A 131 -7.97 -2.78 -14.89
N THR A 132 -6.74 -2.29 -15.00
CA THR A 132 -5.57 -2.88 -14.36
C THR A 132 -5.62 -2.71 -12.84
N LEU A 133 -5.96 -1.51 -12.37
CA LEU A 133 -6.13 -1.20 -10.95
C LEU A 133 -7.18 -2.09 -10.30
N ASN A 134 -8.34 -2.26 -10.95
CA ASN A 134 -9.41 -3.16 -10.46
C ASN A 134 -9.00 -4.64 -10.41
N ARG A 135 -7.97 -5.06 -11.15
CA ARG A 135 -7.43 -6.41 -11.06
C ARG A 135 -6.34 -6.54 -9.99
N ALA A 136 -5.61 -5.45 -9.74
CA ALA A 136 -4.53 -5.42 -8.77
C ALA A 136 -5.05 -5.41 -7.32
N MET A 137 -6.14 -4.67 -7.09
CA MET A 137 -6.86 -4.59 -5.81
C MET A 137 -7.76 -5.80 -5.59
#